data_AF-A0A8R7UM63-F1
#
_entry.id   AF-A0A8R7UM63-F1
#
_cell.length_a   1.000
_cell.length_b   1.000
_cell.length_c   1.000
_cell.angle_alpha   90.00
_cell.angle_beta   90.00
_cell.angle_gamma   90.00
#
_symmetry.space_group_name_H-M   'P 1'
#
loop_
_entity.id
_entity.type
_entity.pdbx_description
1 polymer ?
#
loop_
_entity_poly.entity_id
_entity_poly.type
_entity_poly.pdbx_seq_one_letter_code
_entity_poly.pdbx_strand_id
1 'polypeptide(L)'
;MLSSTALRPLSPATATTPAYPATATSATPGRRSVAVRVLRDYGSIPKREPFSSSRSILDEFFKQEKPLVQRTKDHITDYCTTLEGDDCCSCWDAYFELNKLEQELPQEEISRMVKDSRSDPRYLISSIHHRSDLRKKMAEKAHNSAPSNSPGQTAKPRPFPVPDGLPKTQEEIDEDEEALMPESPYTRLLRRMGRFPDWYTPRPDHETD
;
A
#
# COMPACT_ATOMS: atom_id res chain seq x y z
N MET A 1 -47.89 -50.70 19.34
CA MET A 1 -46.72 -51.43 18.79
C MET A 1 -45.83 -50.36 18.14
N LEU A 2 -45.02 -49.62 18.92
CA LEU A 2 -43.63 -49.94 19.31
C LEU A 2 -42.72 -49.95 18.06
N SER A 3 -41.66 -49.15 17.89
CA SER A 3 -40.91 -48.29 18.81
C SER A 3 -40.08 -47.27 18.02
N SER A 4 -39.88 -46.09 18.60
CA SER A 4 -38.84 -45.12 18.23
C SER A 4 -37.50 -45.49 18.90
N THR A 5 -36.39 -45.36 18.17
CA THR A 5 -35.05 -45.36 18.77
C THR A 5 -34.23 -44.22 18.18
N ALA A 6 -33.76 -43.34 19.06
CA ALA A 6 -32.95 -42.17 18.80
C ALA A 6 -31.45 -42.50 18.88
N LEU A 7 -30.61 -41.79 18.11
CA LEU A 7 -29.18 -41.64 18.40
C LEU A 7 -28.81 -40.15 18.44
N ARG A 8 -28.18 -39.78 19.55
CA ARG A 8 -27.75 -38.44 19.97
C ARG A 8 -26.50 -37.97 19.23
N PRO A 9 -26.36 -36.66 18.95
CA PRO A 9 -25.08 -36.04 18.64
C PRO A 9 -24.30 -35.66 19.92
N LEU A 10 -22.97 -35.77 19.86
CA LEU A 10 -22.01 -35.34 20.88
C LEU A 10 -21.82 -33.81 20.85
N SER A 11 -22.02 -33.15 21.99
CA SER A 11 -21.67 -31.76 22.25
C SER A 11 -20.27 -31.64 22.86
N PRO A 12 -19.46 -30.62 22.52
CA PRO A 12 -18.23 -30.29 23.23
C PRO A 12 -18.50 -29.51 24.52
N ALA A 13 -17.71 -29.83 25.55
CA ALA A 13 -17.80 -29.28 26.90
C ALA A 13 -17.31 -27.84 26.98
N THR A 14 -18.09 -26.98 27.65
CA THR A 14 -17.69 -25.65 28.10
C THR A 14 -17.50 -25.66 29.62
N ALA A 15 -16.54 -24.84 30.06
CA ALA A 15 -15.99 -24.61 31.38
C ALA A 15 -16.95 -24.61 32.58
N THR A 16 -16.43 -24.89 33.78
CA THR A 16 -16.72 -24.16 35.04
C THR A 16 -15.77 -24.59 36.17
N THR A 17 -15.14 -23.61 36.80
CA THR A 17 -14.46 -23.65 38.11
C THR A 17 -15.47 -23.75 39.26
N PRO A 18 -15.16 -24.46 40.35
CA PRO A 18 -15.41 -23.90 41.70
C PRO A 18 -14.21 -24.14 42.64
N ALA A 19 -13.73 -23.11 43.35
CA ALA A 19 -14.18 -22.69 44.68
C ALA A 19 -13.90 -23.73 45.80
N TYR A 20 -13.07 -23.31 46.76
CA TYR A 20 -12.64 -23.99 47.98
C TYR A 20 -13.78 -24.64 48.79
N PRO A 21 -13.44 -25.63 49.62
CA PRO A 21 -13.72 -25.46 51.04
C PRO A 21 -12.51 -25.68 51.95
N ALA A 22 -12.58 -25.00 53.09
CA ALA A 22 -11.67 -25.10 54.23
C ALA A 22 -11.90 -26.38 55.05
N THR A 23 -11.09 -26.51 56.11
CA THR A 23 -11.13 -27.48 57.24
C THR A 23 -10.74 -28.93 56.95
N ALA A 24 -9.61 -29.39 57.52
CA ALA A 24 -9.63 -29.95 58.87
C ALA A 24 -8.21 -30.32 59.34
N THR A 25 -8.01 -30.05 60.61
CA THR A 25 -6.84 -30.30 61.45
C THR A 25 -6.48 -31.79 61.50
N SER A 26 -5.22 -32.15 61.22
CA SER A 26 -4.63 -33.37 61.77
C SER A 26 -3.41 -32.97 62.59
N ALA A 27 -3.61 -32.94 63.90
CA ALA A 27 -2.55 -32.78 64.88
C ALA A 27 -1.73 -34.09 64.95
N THR A 28 -0.42 -33.99 64.74
CA THR A 28 0.53 -34.95 65.29
C THR A 28 1.61 -34.21 66.07
N PRO A 29 2.00 -34.71 67.25
CA PRO A 29 2.78 -33.93 68.20
C PRO A 29 4.28 -34.09 67.98
N GLY A 30 5.03 -33.04 68.29
CA GLY A 30 6.34 -33.21 68.89
C GLY A 30 7.54 -32.90 68.00
N ARG A 31 7.88 -31.62 67.90
CA ARG A 31 9.27 -31.19 68.03
C ARG A 31 9.33 -29.74 68.49
N ARG A 32 9.81 -29.52 69.73
CA ARG A 32 10.15 -28.18 70.21
C ARG A 32 11.32 -27.67 69.36
N SER A 33 11.03 -26.82 68.38
CA SER A 33 12.04 -26.01 67.70
C SER A 33 12.13 -24.66 68.41
N VAL A 34 13.31 -24.34 68.91
CA VAL A 34 13.63 -22.99 69.39
C VAL A 34 13.75 -22.12 68.15
N ALA A 35 12.71 -21.32 67.86
CA ALA A 35 12.76 -20.33 66.80
C ALA A 35 13.55 -19.11 67.29
N VAL A 36 14.83 -19.02 66.92
CA VAL A 36 15.59 -17.77 67.06
C VAL A 36 15.04 -16.78 66.04
N ARG A 37 14.26 -15.80 66.52
CA ARG A 37 13.83 -14.67 65.67
C ARG A 37 15.03 -13.75 65.47
N VAL A 38 15.68 -13.87 64.31
CA VAL A 38 16.58 -12.81 63.84
C VAL A 38 15.70 -11.63 63.45
N LEU A 39 15.69 -10.58 64.28
CA LEU A 39 15.10 -9.30 63.90
C LEU A 39 16.01 -8.71 62.82
N ARG A 40 15.72 -9.01 61.55
CA ARG A 40 16.38 -8.32 60.44
C ARG A 40 15.87 -6.90 60.41
N ASP A 41 16.71 -5.98 60.86
CA ASP A 41 16.50 -4.55 60.65
C ASP A 41 16.77 -4.24 59.17
N TYR A 42 15.68 -4.06 58.41
CA TYR A 42 15.72 -3.74 56.98
C TYR A 42 15.98 -2.24 56.73
N GLY A 43 16.16 -1.43 57.78
CA GLY A 43 16.38 0.02 57.68
C GLY A 43 17.78 0.42 57.21
N SER A 44 18.76 -0.48 57.29
CA SER A 44 20.17 -0.19 56.97
C SER A 44 20.61 -0.60 55.56
N ILE A 45 19.69 -1.06 54.70
CA ILE A 45 20.00 -1.39 53.30
C ILE A 45 19.84 -0.12 52.47
N PRO A 46 20.90 0.43 51.85
CA PRO A 46 20.76 1.55 50.92
C PRO A 46 19.84 1.11 49.79
N LYS A 47 18.68 1.77 49.67
CA LYS A 47 17.69 1.47 48.63
C LYS A 47 18.31 1.77 47.27
N ARG A 48 18.89 0.75 46.64
CA ARG A 48 19.29 0.83 45.23
C ARG A 48 18.03 0.96 44.39
N GLU A 49 18.07 1.89 43.46
CA GLU A 49 17.05 2.03 42.43
C GLU A 49 16.85 0.67 41.75
N PRO A 50 15.60 0.18 41.60
CA PRO A 50 15.35 -1.08 40.93
C PRO A 50 15.95 -1.05 39.52
N PHE A 51 16.82 -2.01 39.18
CA PHE A 51 17.34 -2.19 37.81
C PHE A 51 16.25 -2.56 36.79
N SER A 52 14.97 -2.63 37.20
CA SER A 52 13.83 -2.78 36.31
C SER A 52 13.26 -1.42 35.96
N SER A 53 13.81 -0.82 34.91
CA SER A 53 13.10 0.17 34.10
C SER A 53 11.97 -0.53 33.35
N SER A 54 10.86 -0.78 34.05
CA SER A 54 9.62 -1.40 33.53
C SER A 54 8.88 -0.54 32.50
N ARG A 55 9.47 0.59 32.08
CA ARG A 55 8.98 1.45 31.00
C ARG A 55 9.69 1.24 29.65
N SER A 56 10.72 0.38 29.58
CA SER A 56 11.52 0.20 28.35
C SER A 56 11.23 -1.09 27.57
N ILE A 57 10.87 -2.20 28.20
CA ILE A 57 10.67 -3.48 27.50
C ILE A 57 9.45 -3.42 26.56
N LEU A 58 8.37 -2.80 27.01
CA LEU A 58 7.18 -2.61 26.18
C LEU A 58 7.39 -1.52 25.13
N ASP A 59 8.07 -0.40 25.45
CA ASP A 59 8.43 0.64 24.47
C ASP A 59 9.34 0.08 23.37
N GLU A 60 10.29 -0.76 23.74
CA GLU A 60 11.19 -1.44 22.81
C GLU A 60 10.45 -2.52 22.00
N PHE A 61 9.51 -3.24 22.60
CA PHE A 61 8.65 -4.18 21.88
C PHE A 61 7.73 -3.48 20.87
N PHE A 62 7.14 -2.33 21.23
CA PHE A 62 6.34 -1.52 20.30
C PHE A 62 7.19 -0.86 19.21
N LYS A 63 8.47 -0.57 19.47
CA LYS A 63 9.44 -0.09 18.46
C LYS A 63 9.97 -1.20 17.56
N GLN A 64 10.12 -2.42 18.08
CA GLN A 64 10.52 -3.60 17.32
C GLN A 64 9.35 -4.21 16.54
N GLU A 65 8.12 -3.97 16.97
CA GLU A 65 6.93 -4.32 16.23
C GLU A 65 6.91 -3.50 14.95
N LYS A 66 7.47 -4.10 13.88
CA LYS A 66 7.34 -3.60 12.51
C LYS A 66 5.91 -3.10 12.34
N PRO A 67 5.71 -1.84 11.92
CA PRO A 67 4.37 -1.27 11.83
C PRO A 67 3.50 -2.24 11.03
N LEU A 68 2.26 -2.45 11.45
CA LEU A 68 1.37 -3.45 10.85
C LEU A 68 1.40 -3.44 9.31
N VAL A 69 1.48 -2.23 8.74
CA VAL A 69 1.61 -1.98 7.30
C VAL A 69 2.88 -2.61 6.71
N GLN A 70 4.03 -2.48 7.38
CA GLN A 70 5.28 -3.11 6.94
C GLN A 70 5.18 -4.64 6.97
N ARG A 71 4.56 -5.23 8.01
CA ARG A 71 4.32 -6.69 8.04
C ARG A 71 3.43 -7.13 6.88
N THR A 72 2.41 -6.34 6.57
CA THR A 72 1.53 -6.58 5.43
C THR A 72 2.27 -6.50 4.10
N LYS A 73 3.15 -5.51 3.93
CA LYS A 73 4.00 -5.37 2.74
C LYS A 73 4.92 -6.58 2.57
N ASP A 74 5.59 -7.00 3.64
CA ASP A 74 6.43 -8.20 3.63
C ASP A 74 5.59 -9.43 3.20
N HIS A 75 4.40 -9.59 3.76
CA HIS A 75 3.48 -10.70 3.42
C HIS A 75 2.99 -10.68 1.96
N ILE A 76 2.66 -9.51 1.42
CA ILE A 76 2.30 -9.36 -0.01
C ILE A 76 3.51 -9.70 -0.88
N THR A 77 4.70 -9.22 -0.53
CA THR A 77 5.94 -9.49 -1.26
C THR A 77 6.20 -10.99 -1.34
N ASP A 78 6.16 -11.68 -0.20
CA ASP A 78 6.33 -13.13 -0.12
C ASP A 78 5.30 -13.84 -1.02
N TYR A 79 4.03 -13.43 -0.95
CA TYR A 79 2.98 -13.99 -1.79
C TYR A 79 3.21 -13.75 -3.29
N CYS A 80 3.61 -12.54 -3.71
CA CYS A 80 3.86 -12.23 -5.12
C CYS A 80 4.98 -13.10 -5.71
N THR A 81 5.98 -13.46 -4.90
CA THR A 81 7.06 -14.37 -5.36
C THR A 81 6.60 -15.81 -5.61
N THR A 82 5.45 -16.21 -5.06
CA THR A 82 4.86 -17.54 -5.28
C THR A 82 3.94 -17.62 -6.50
N LEU A 83 3.62 -16.48 -7.12
CA LEU A 83 2.70 -16.39 -8.24
C LEU A 83 3.46 -16.30 -9.57
N GLU A 84 2.85 -16.79 -10.64
CA GLU A 84 3.38 -16.72 -12.00
C GLU A 84 2.34 -16.09 -12.94
N GLY A 85 2.78 -15.48 -14.03
CA GLY A 85 1.90 -14.88 -15.04
C GLY A 85 1.26 -13.56 -14.60
N ASP A 86 0.04 -13.28 -15.09
CA ASP A 86 -0.67 -12.02 -14.88
C ASP A 86 -1.03 -11.77 -13.40
N ASP A 87 -1.26 -12.84 -12.63
CA ASP A 87 -1.53 -12.76 -11.20
C ASP A 87 -0.33 -12.19 -10.42
N CYS A 88 0.90 -12.47 -10.87
CA CYS A 88 2.12 -11.89 -10.28
C CYS A 88 2.16 -10.37 -10.54
N CYS A 89 1.86 -9.93 -11.76
CA CYS A 89 1.79 -8.51 -12.12
C CYS A 89 0.75 -7.78 -11.27
N SER A 90 -0.47 -8.32 -11.19
CA SER A 90 -1.55 -7.75 -10.35
C SER A 90 -1.13 -7.69 -8.86
N CYS A 91 -0.45 -8.72 -8.35
CA CYS A 91 0.04 -8.74 -6.97
C CYS A 91 1.05 -7.61 -6.70
N TRP A 92 2.00 -7.39 -7.61
CA TRP A 92 2.96 -6.28 -7.50
C TRP A 92 2.29 -4.91 -7.65
N ASP A 93 1.28 -4.78 -8.51
CA ASP A 93 0.49 -3.56 -8.61
C ASP A 93 -0.21 -3.24 -7.28
N ALA A 94 -0.80 -4.23 -6.61
CA ALA A 94 -1.39 -4.06 -5.29
C ALA A 94 -0.36 -3.62 -4.23
N TYR A 95 0.90 -4.08 -4.32
CA TYR A 95 1.96 -3.59 -3.44
C TYR A 95 2.20 -2.08 -3.63
N PHE A 96 2.32 -1.61 -4.88
CA PHE A 96 2.52 -0.19 -5.17
C PHE A 96 1.31 0.65 -4.80
N GLU A 97 0.11 0.13 -5.02
CA GLU A 97 -1.13 0.77 -4.61
C GLU A 97 -1.25 0.89 -3.10
N LEU A 98 -0.90 -0.15 -2.33
CA LEU A 98 -0.86 -0.08 -0.87
C LEU A 98 0.09 1.03 -0.38
N ASN A 99 1.21 1.21 -1.07
CA ASN A 99 2.16 2.30 -0.78
C ASN A 99 1.54 3.69 -1.02
N LYS A 100 0.70 3.84 -2.05
CA LYS A 100 -0.05 5.08 -2.31
C LYS A 100 -1.15 5.29 -1.27
N LEU A 101 -1.89 4.24 -0.93
CA LEU A 101 -2.94 4.29 0.09
C LEU A 101 -2.38 4.64 1.47
N GLU A 102 -1.16 4.22 1.80
CA GLU A 102 -0.47 4.64 3.03
C GLU A 102 -0.22 6.15 3.11
N GLN A 103 -0.05 6.81 1.96
CA GLN A 103 0.12 8.27 1.91
C GLN A 103 -1.21 9.02 1.96
N GLU A 104 -2.29 8.42 1.44
CA GLU A 104 -3.60 9.07 1.29
C GLU A 104 -4.57 8.80 2.45
N LEU A 105 -4.42 7.66 3.14
CA LEU A 105 -5.35 7.18 4.15
C LEU A 105 -4.77 7.22 5.57
N PRO A 106 -5.62 7.40 6.59
CA PRO A 106 -5.20 7.19 7.97
C PRO A 106 -4.82 5.72 8.20
N GLN A 107 -3.81 5.51 9.06
CA GLN A 107 -3.25 4.18 9.33
C GLN A 107 -4.30 3.20 9.89
N GLU A 108 -5.30 3.71 10.61
CA GLU A 108 -6.41 2.92 11.15
C GLU A 108 -7.27 2.29 10.05
N GLU A 109 -7.49 2.99 8.94
CA GLU A 109 -8.27 2.47 7.83
C GLU A 109 -7.54 1.33 7.12
N ILE A 110 -6.23 1.46 6.94
CA ILE A 110 -5.36 0.42 6.38
C ILE A 110 -5.31 -0.78 7.31
N SER A 111 -5.16 -0.54 8.62
CA SER A 111 -5.21 -1.59 9.64
C SER A 111 -6.54 -2.34 9.63
N ARG A 112 -7.66 -1.64 9.48
CA ARG A 112 -8.99 -2.25 9.36
C ARG A 112 -9.07 -3.15 8.12
N MET A 113 -8.63 -2.65 6.96
CA MET A 113 -8.62 -3.41 5.71
C MET A 113 -7.79 -4.70 5.81
N VAL A 114 -6.63 -4.64 6.46
CA VAL A 114 -5.77 -5.79 6.73
C VAL A 114 -6.39 -6.78 7.72
N LYS A 115 -7.15 -6.31 8.70
CA LYS A 115 -7.86 -7.18 9.65
C LYS A 115 -9.06 -7.87 8.98
N ASP A 116 -9.78 -7.13 8.14
CA ASP A 116 -10.96 -7.64 7.43
C ASP A 116 -10.59 -8.75 6.44
N SER A 117 -9.35 -8.76 5.92
CA SER A 117 -8.88 -9.79 4.99
C SER A 117 -8.60 -11.15 5.64
N ARG A 118 -8.80 -11.31 6.96
CA ARG A 118 -8.67 -12.57 7.70
C ARG A 118 -7.40 -13.37 7.34
N SER A 119 -6.29 -12.68 7.08
CA SER A 119 -4.99 -13.25 6.71
C SER A 119 -4.88 -13.88 5.31
N ASP A 120 -5.89 -13.81 4.44
CA ASP A 120 -5.76 -14.28 3.06
C ASP A 120 -5.12 -13.18 2.17
N PRO A 121 -3.93 -13.42 1.60
CA PRO A 121 -3.27 -12.43 0.74
C PRO A 121 -4.08 -12.13 -0.52
N ARG A 122 -4.83 -13.09 -1.07
CA ARG A 122 -5.63 -12.87 -2.30
C ARG A 122 -6.75 -11.89 -2.07
N TYR A 123 -7.49 -12.08 -0.97
CA TYR A 123 -8.56 -11.17 -0.61
C TYR A 123 -8.01 -9.78 -0.28
N LEU A 124 -6.86 -9.71 0.40
CA LEU A 124 -6.21 -8.45 0.69
C LEU A 124 -5.82 -7.68 -0.59
N ILE A 125 -5.20 -8.37 -1.55
CA ILE A 125 -4.82 -7.80 -2.86
C ILE A 125 -6.06 -7.27 -3.59
N SER A 126 -7.13 -8.08 -3.66
CA SER A 126 -8.38 -7.65 -4.26
C SER A 126 -9.00 -6.43 -3.56
N SER A 127 -8.93 -6.38 -2.23
CA SER A 127 -9.41 -5.24 -1.43
C SER A 127 -8.59 -3.96 -1.68
N ILE A 128 -7.27 -4.10 -1.83
CA ILE A 128 -6.37 -2.99 -2.18
C ILE A 128 -6.75 -2.42 -3.55
N HIS A 129 -6.85 -3.26 -4.59
CA HIS A 129 -7.28 -2.84 -5.92
C HIS A 129 -8.63 -2.13 -5.90
N HIS A 130 -9.62 -2.73 -5.23
CA HIS A 130 -10.94 -2.14 -5.12
C HIS A 130 -10.90 -0.74 -4.48
N ARG A 131 -10.08 -0.56 -3.44
CA ARG A 131 -9.94 0.71 -2.73
C ARG A 131 -9.22 1.76 -3.58
N SER A 132 -8.15 1.38 -4.26
CA SER A 132 -7.39 2.21 -5.19
C SER A 132 -8.27 2.70 -6.34
N ASP A 133 -9.05 1.81 -6.94
CA ASP A 133 -9.99 2.15 -8.01
C ASP A 133 -11.07 3.12 -7.54
N LEU A 134 -11.61 2.92 -6.33
CA LEU A 134 -12.60 3.81 -5.76
C LEU A 134 -12.04 5.23 -5.58
N ARG A 135 -10.80 5.33 -5.08
CA ARG A 135 -10.07 6.60 -4.92
C ARG A 135 -9.80 7.27 -6.26
N LYS A 136 -9.31 6.52 -7.24
CA LYS A 136 -9.07 7.00 -8.59
C LYS A 136 -10.34 7.54 -9.24
N LYS A 137 -11.45 6.80 -9.15
CA LYS A 137 -12.77 7.22 -9.66
C LYS A 137 -13.29 8.48 -8.96
N MET A 138 -13.05 8.62 -7.65
CA MET A 138 -13.40 9.84 -6.91
C MET A 138 -12.55 11.04 -7.37
N ALA A 139 -11.26 10.84 -7.60
CA ALA A 139 -10.36 11.88 -8.11
C ALA A 139 -10.73 12.31 -9.54
N GLU A 140 -10.99 11.35 -10.44
CA GLU A 140 -11.46 11.62 -11.80
C GLU A 140 -12.81 12.36 -11.80
N LYS A 141 -13.75 11.98 -10.92
CA LYS A 141 -15.01 12.70 -10.79
C LYS A 141 -14.79 14.14 -10.31
N ALA A 142 -13.86 14.37 -9.37
CA ALA A 142 -13.52 15.72 -8.92
C ALA A 142 -12.94 16.56 -10.08
N HIS A 143 -12.01 16.00 -10.87
CA HIS A 143 -11.45 16.66 -12.05
C HIS A 143 -12.48 16.95 -13.14
N ASN A 144 -13.44 16.05 -13.38
CA ASN A 144 -14.50 16.26 -14.37
C ASN A 144 -15.62 17.20 -13.89
N SER A 145 -15.76 17.39 -12.57
CA SER A 145 -16.75 18.30 -11.97
C SER A 145 -16.21 19.69 -11.66
N ALA A 146 -14.90 19.90 -11.74
CA ALA A 146 -14.33 21.24 -11.73
C ALA A 146 -14.79 21.96 -13.00
N PRO A 147 -15.47 23.12 -12.89
CA PRO A 147 -15.82 23.90 -14.07
C PRO A 147 -14.51 24.28 -14.76
N SER A 148 -14.25 23.65 -15.91
CA SER A 148 -13.22 24.08 -16.84
C SER A 148 -13.62 25.46 -17.34
N ASN A 149 -13.20 26.48 -16.61
CA ASN A 149 -13.17 27.85 -17.10
C ASN A 149 -11.92 28.00 -17.98
N SER A 150 -11.83 27.22 -19.07
CA SER A 150 -11.05 27.60 -20.23
C SER A 150 -12.04 28.07 -21.31
N PRO A 151 -11.92 29.31 -21.81
CA PRO A 151 -12.70 29.74 -22.95
C PRO A 151 -12.06 29.13 -24.20
N GLY A 152 -12.38 27.87 -24.48
CA GLY A 152 -11.84 27.21 -25.66
C GLY A 152 -12.08 25.71 -25.66
N GLN A 153 -13.15 25.31 -26.36
CA GLN A 153 -13.41 23.94 -26.83
C GLN A 153 -14.02 22.96 -25.82
N THR A 154 -15.25 23.26 -25.40
CA THR A 154 -16.24 22.23 -25.07
C THR A 154 -16.97 21.81 -26.35
N ALA A 155 -16.60 20.67 -26.93
CA ALA A 155 -17.48 19.97 -27.86
C ALA A 155 -17.16 18.47 -27.86
N LYS A 156 -18.23 17.66 -27.79
CA LYS A 156 -18.30 16.21 -27.95
C LYS A 156 -17.25 15.64 -28.93
N PRO A 157 -16.80 14.37 -28.79
CA PRO A 157 -15.93 13.75 -29.78
C PRO A 157 -16.60 13.86 -31.15
N ARG A 158 -16.02 14.67 -32.03
CA ARG A 158 -16.54 14.83 -33.39
C ARG A 158 -16.34 13.49 -34.09
N PRO A 159 -17.36 12.95 -34.78
CA PRO A 159 -17.25 11.67 -35.49
C PRO A 159 -16.29 11.70 -36.71
N PHE A 160 -15.62 12.83 -36.96
CA PHE A 160 -14.67 13.00 -38.06
C PHE A 160 -13.36 13.59 -37.54
N PRO A 161 -12.20 13.13 -38.07
CA PRO A 161 -10.93 13.82 -37.88
C PRO A 161 -11.09 15.26 -38.36
N VAL A 162 -10.63 16.22 -37.56
CA VAL A 162 -10.44 17.58 -38.07
C VAL A 162 -9.36 17.46 -39.15
N PRO A 163 -9.63 17.85 -40.40
CA PRO A 163 -8.59 17.83 -41.43
C PRO A 163 -7.43 18.68 -40.93
N ASP A 164 -6.20 18.23 -41.20
CA ASP A 164 -4.97 18.86 -40.72
C ASP A 164 -5.06 20.38 -40.85
N GLY A 165 -4.62 21.06 -39.79
CA GLY A 165 -4.60 22.52 -39.70
C GLY A 165 -3.92 23.13 -40.92
N LEU A 166 -4.25 24.40 -41.18
CA LEU A 166 -3.61 25.22 -42.21
C LEU A 166 -2.09 24.94 -42.19
N PRO A 167 -1.43 24.69 -43.34
CA PRO A 167 0.00 24.40 -43.36
C PRO A 167 0.73 25.48 -42.57
N LYS A 168 1.73 25.08 -41.77
CA LYS A 168 2.53 25.99 -40.95
C LYS A 168 2.86 27.26 -41.73
N THR A 169 2.63 28.41 -41.12
CA THR A 169 2.98 29.69 -41.76
C THR A 169 4.50 29.76 -41.89
N GLN A 170 5.00 30.50 -42.89
CA GLN A 170 6.45 30.63 -43.12
C GLN A 170 7.18 31.14 -41.87
N GLU A 171 6.54 32.04 -41.13
CA GLU A 171 7.02 32.58 -39.85
C GLU A 171 7.21 31.50 -38.79
N GLU A 172 6.26 30.58 -38.63
CA GLU A 172 6.36 29.46 -37.67
C GLU A 172 7.50 28.49 -38.04
N ILE A 173 7.77 28.31 -39.34
CA ILE A 173 8.87 27.48 -39.82
C ILE A 173 10.22 28.11 -39.48
N ASP A 174 10.34 29.43 -39.65
CA ASP A 174 11.59 30.16 -39.40
C ASP A 174 11.90 30.23 -37.88
N GLU A 175 10.87 30.39 -37.03
CA GLU A 175 11.00 30.36 -35.56
C GLU A 175 11.43 28.98 -35.03
N ASP A 176 10.87 27.91 -35.59
CA ASP A 176 11.27 26.53 -35.28
C ASP A 176 12.74 26.27 -35.66
N GLU A 177 13.24 26.86 -36.75
CA GLU A 177 14.65 26.74 -37.15
C GLU A 177 15.59 27.48 -36.18
N GLU A 178 15.18 28.64 -35.68
CA GLU A 178 15.97 29.45 -34.74
C GLU A 178 16.03 28.84 -33.33
N ALA A 179 14.95 28.16 -32.90
CA ALA A 179 14.86 27.52 -31.58
C ALA A 179 15.70 26.24 -31.44
N LEU A 180 16.31 25.73 -32.51
CA LEU A 180 17.08 24.49 -32.47
C LEU A 180 18.47 24.69 -31.82
N MET A 181 18.88 23.68 -31.06
CA MET A 181 20.24 23.60 -30.52
C MET A 181 21.29 23.69 -31.66
N PRO A 182 22.47 24.28 -31.39
CA PRO A 182 23.52 24.44 -32.40
C PRO A 182 23.84 23.10 -33.06
N GLU A 183 23.60 23.03 -34.36
CA GLU A 183 23.73 21.80 -35.13
C GLU A 183 25.18 21.51 -35.55
N SER A 184 25.51 20.22 -35.63
CA SER A 184 26.76 19.73 -36.23
C SER A 184 26.76 19.97 -37.75
N PRO A 185 27.92 20.18 -38.41
CA PRO A 185 28.00 20.31 -39.86
C PRO A 185 27.36 19.12 -40.61
N TYR A 186 27.39 17.92 -40.04
CA TYR A 186 26.79 16.73 -40.65
C TYR A 186 25.25 16.78 -40.64
N THR A 187 24.63 17.19 -39.54
CA THR A 187 23.16 17.28 -39.43
C THR A 187 22.61 18.42 -40.29
N ARG A 188 23.35 19.53 -40.41
CA ARG A 188 23.03 20.62 -41.35
C ARG A 188 22.98 20.13 -42.79
N LEU A 189 23.97 19.35 -43.20
CA LEU A 189 24.05 18.80 -44.56
C LEU A 189 22.87 17.86 -44.84
N LEU A 190 22.56 16.95 -43.93
CA LEU A 190 21.42 16.02 -44.09
C LEU A 190 20.10 16.76 -44.25
N ARG A 191 19.86 17.82 -43.45
CA ARG A 191 18.64 18.64 -43.60
C ARG A 191 18.59 19.36 -44.94
N ARG A 192 19.72 19.95 -45.38
CA ARG A 192 19.80 20.64 -46.66
C ARG A 192 19.53 19.70 -47.84
N MET A 193 20.07 18.48 -47.80
CA MET A 193 19.89 17.50 -48.86
C MET A 193 18.53 16.78 -48.79
N GLY A 194 17.93 16.67 -47.60
CA GLY A 194 16.61 16.07 -47.36
C GLY A 194 15.45 17.05 -47.35
N ARG A 195 15.64 18.28 -47.88
CA ARG A 195 14.61 19.34 -47.86
C ARG A 195 13.37 18.97 -48.68
N PHE A 196 13.51 18.12 -49.68
CA PHE A 196 12.41 17.64 -50.51
C PHE A 196 12.23 16.13 -50.33
N PRO A 197 11.00 15.63 -50.21
CA PRO A 197 10.74 14.19 -50.24
C PRO A 197 11.24 13.55 -51.53
N ASP A 198 11.60 12.27 -51.50
CA ASP A 198 12.10 11.53 -52.67
C ASP A 198 11.15 11.54 -53.89
N TRP A 199 9.85 11.79 -53.66
CA TRP A 199 8.82 11.86 -54.70
C TRP A 199 8.60 13.26 -55.28
N TYR A 200 9.23 14.31 -54.72
CA TYR A 200 9.07 15.68 -55.16
C TYR A 200 10.40 16.28 -55.60
N THR A 201 10.42 16.84 -56.82
CA THR A 201 11.57 17.59 -57.34
C THR A 201 11.10 18.98 -57.77
N PRO A 202 11.62 20.06 -57.18
CA PRO A 202 11.26 21.41 -57.59
C PRO A 202 11.66 21.65 -59.05
N ARG A 203 10.80 22.31 -59.82
CA ARG A 203 11.13 22.67 -61.21
C ARG A 203 12.21 23.76 -61.23
N PRO A 204 13.18 23.70 -62.14
CA PRO A 204 14.15 24.76 -62.32
C PRO A 204 13.45 26.08 -62.68
N ASP A 205 13.86 27.16 -62.00
CA ASP A 205 13.48 28.51 -62.39
C ASP A 205 14.07 28.78 -63.78
N HIS A 206 13.22 28.96 -64.78
CA HIS A 206 13.65 29.40 -66.09
C HIS A 206 13.71 30.93 -66.03
N GLU A 207 14.92 31.47 -66.11
CA GLU A 207 15.09 32.91 -66.28
C GLU A 207 14.41 33.31 -67.60
N THR A 208 13.48 34.26 -67.52
CA THR A 208 12.86 34.87 -68.70
C THR A 208 13.60 36.18 -68.94
N ASP A 209 14.40 36.22 -70.01
CA ASP A 209 15.04 37.43 -70.55
C ASP A 209 14.07 38.10 -71.55
#